data_AF-A0A8S3IT86-F1
#
_entry.id   AF-A0A8S3IT86-F1
#
_cell.length_a   1.000
_cell.length_b   1.000
_cell.length_c   1.000
_cell.angle_alpha   90.00
_cell.angle_beta   90.00
_cell.angle_gamma   90.00
#
_symmetry.space_group_name_H-M   'P 1'
#
loop_
_entity.id
_entity.type
_entity.pdbx_description
1 polymer ?
#
loop_
_entity_poly.entity_id
_entity_poly.type
_entity_poly.pdbx_seq_one_letter_code
_entity_poly.pdbx_strand_id
1 'polypeptide(L)'
;MKTRCCLIINNYLEHSYTKGLNDVQLENYVYFINDPQVSSDSKVKALISIVLTAGKNHLLPEFVIRTLVENINDSDDKFGNFIIVTLGIVSEKQIITKIDKLSIKLLDDWVIVGEGTDITFEKSSKATSDCQSISSIVAQIFVKSLQNNVKITEESLEYLAKALNSNDKQTRILSAKSLYLTLRTHRIKNNVLLELREHVEDRIPDVSVYSIVVYADGLAKLSKLQQPIIRSHIEFLPTIYVFEDLRLGEESFADKVNQNILYVLMNDDKIEKFEDNV
;
A
#
# COMPACT_ATOMS: atom_id res chain seq x y z
N MET A 1 13.10 -22.02 22.15
CA MET A 1 14.31 -22.30 21.36
C MET A 1 14.54 -21.12 20.42
N LYS A 2 14.93 -19.99 21.01
CA LYS A 2 15.21 -18.71 20.34
C LYS A 2 16.66 -18.75 19.86
N THR A 3 16.97 -18.03 18.78
CA THR A 3 18.30 -17.81 18.18
C THR A 3 18.61 -18.78 17.03
N ARG A 4 18.42 -18.33 15.77
CA ARG A 4 19.38 -18.58 14.64
C ARG A 4 19.03 -18.03 13.24
N CYS A 5 18.01 -17.19 13.02
CA CYS A 5 17.86 -16.49 11.73
C CYS A 5 19.03 -15.53 11.41
N CYS A 6 19.71 -14.99 12.44
CA CYS A 6 20.84 -14.07 12.26
C CYS A 6 22.19 -14.75 11.90
N LEU A 7 22.35 -16.06 12.12
CA LEU A 7 23.65 -16.74 12.00
C LEU A 7 24.00 -17.18 10.56
N ILE A 8 22.99 -17.32 9.71
CA ILE A 8 23.13 -17.77 8.31
C ILE A 8 23.51 -16.59 7.41
N ILE A 9 22.87 -15.44 7.65
CA ILE A 9 23.30 -14.14 7.15
C ILE A 9 24.75 -13.88 7.59
N ASN A 10 25.11 -14.13 8.86
CA ASN A 10 26.50 -13.96 9.31
C ASN A 10 27.52 -14.86 8.58
N ASN A 11 27.25 -16.14 8.32
CA ASN A 11 28.24 -17.04 7.72
C ASN A 11 28.56 -16.77 6.22
N TYR A 12 27.61 -16.25 5.43
CA TYR A 12 27.89 -15.85 4.04
C TYR A 12 28.44 -14.41 3.95
N LEU A 13 28.06 -13.56 4.92
CA LEU A 13 28.61 -12.21 5.07
C LEU A 13 30.03 -12.17 5.66
N GLU A 14 30.44 -13.21 6.39
CA GLU A 14 31.79 -13.36 6.92
C GLU A 14 32.86 -13.51 5.83
N HIS A 15 32.48 -14.00 4.64
CA HIS A 15 33.46 -14.24 3.56
C HIS A 15 33.35 -13.31 2.34
N SER A 16 32.22 -12.61 2.13
CA SER A 16 32.05 -11.84 0.89
C SER A 16 31.76 -10.34 1.03
N TYR A 17 31.14 -9.84 2.10
CA TYR A 17 30.81 -8.40 2.18
C TYR A 17 30.56 -7.93 3.61
N THR A 18 31.56 -7.36 4.30
CA THR A 18 31.34 -6.68 5.59
C THR A 18 30.73 -5.29 5.44
N LYS A 19 30.90 -4.62 4.29
CA LYS A 19 30.47 -3.23 4.04
C LYS A 19 29.23 -3.04 3.14
N GLY A 20 28.64 -4.10 2.58
CA GLY A 20 27.63 -3.95 1.51
C GLY A 20 28.26 -3.47 0.19
N LEU A 21 27.46 -3.39 -0.88
CA LEU A 21 27.93 -2.90 -2.19
C LEU A 21 28.19 -1.39 -2.14
N ASN A 22 29.24 -0.93 -2.82
CA ASN A 22 29.45 0.50 -3.07
C ASN A 22 28.67 0.99 -4.29
N ASP A 23 28.60 2.31 -4.50
CA ASP A 23 27.80 2.91 -5.57
C ASP A 23 28.18 2.41 -6.97
N VAL A 24 29.47 2.25 -7.27
CA VAL A 24 29.95 1.72 -8.57
C VAL A 24 29.48 0.27 -8.80
N GLN A 25 29.47 -0.54 -7.74
CA GLN A 25 28.97 -1.90 -7.83
C GLN A 25 27.46 -1.93 -8.01
N LEU A 26 26.73 -1.07 -7.28
CA LEU A 26 25.28 -0.91 -7.43
C LEU A 26 24.90 -0.44 -8.84
N GLU A 27 25.67 0.46 -9.45
CA GLU A 27 25.50 0.88 -10.84
C GLU A 27 25.62 -0.30 -11.81
N ASN A 28 26.61 -1.17 -11.65
CA ASN A 28 26.76 -2.36 -12.48
C ASN A 28 25.58 -3.34 -12.35
N TYR A 29 25.08 -3.55 -11.14
CA TYR A 29 23.91 -4.42 -10.93
C TYR A 29 22.63 -3.80 -11.50
N VAL A 30 22.46 -2.49 -11.38
CA VAL A 30 21.37 -1.73 -12.02
C VAL A 30 21.45 -1.84 -13.55
N TYR A 31 22.65 -1.75 -14.12
CA TYR A 31 22.88 -1.96 -15.55
C TYR A 31 22.45 -3.38 -15.97
N PHE A 32 22.84 -4.41 -15.23
CA PHE A 32 22.45 -5.79 -15.51
C PHE A 32 20.94 -6.03 -15.42
N ILE A 33 20.26 -5.38 -14.47
CA ILE A 33 18.79 -5.49 -14.34
C ILE A 33 18.10 -4.94 -15.60
N ASN A 34 18.56 -3.80 -16.11
CA ASN A 34 17.96 -3.15 -17.28
C ASN A 34 18.37 -3.78 -18.62
N ASP A 35 19.43 -4.59 -18.65
CA ASP A 35 19.91 -5.19 -19.89
C ASP A 35 18.94 -6.29 -20.38
N PRO A 36 18.32 -6.14 -21.56
CA PRO A 36 17.39 -7.13 -22.10
C PRO A 36 18.07 -8.44 -22.52
N GLN A 37 19.40 -8.46 -22.68
CA GLN A 37 20.17 -9.66 -23.03
C GLN A 37 20.51 -10.53 -21.82
N VAL A 38 20.35 -9.99 -20.60
CA VAL A 38 20.66 -10.70 -19.35
C VAL A 38 19.49 -11.62 -18.98
N SER A 39 19.79 -12.88 -18.67
CA SER A 39 18.79 -13.88 -18.29
C SER A 39 18.10 -13.52 -16.97
N SER A 40 16.82 -13.92 -16.82
CA SER A 40 16.05 -13.67 -15.59
C SER A 40 16.74 -14.19 -14.33
N ASP A 41 17.38 -15.38 -14.40
CA ASP A 41 18.16 -15.93 -13.28
C ASP A 41 19.32 -15.02 -12.85
N SER A 42 20.03 -14.42 -13.82
CA SER A 42 21.10 -13.47 -13.55
C SER A 42 20.57 -12.16 -12.97
N LYS A 43 19.42 -11.69 -13.44
CA LYS A 43 18.74 -10.51 -12.86
C LYS A 43 18.29 -10.77 -11.43
N VAL A 44 17.78 -11.97 -11.11
CA VAL A 44 17.42 -12.35 -9.73
C VAL A 44 18.65 -12.37 -8.83
N LYS A 45 19.79 -12.91 -9.29
CA LYS A 45 21.06 -12.88 -8.52
C LYS A 45 21.55 -11.45 -8.26
N ALA A 46 21.38 -10.54 -9.22
CA ALA A 46 21.64 -9.12 -9.05
C ALA A 46 20.74 -8.52 -7.96
N LEU A 47 19.43 -8.80 -7.99
CA LEU A 47 18.48 -8.34 -6.97
C LEU A 47 18.82 -8.87 -5.58
N ILE A 48 19.15 -10.15 -5.44
CA ILE A 48 19.57 -10.74 -4.15
C ILE A 48 20.77 -9.97 -3.57
N SER A 49 21.73 -9.58 -4.41
CA SER A 49 22.89 -8.78 -3.99
C SER A 49 22.49 -7.38 -3.48
N ILE A 50 21.51 -6.74 -4.13
CA ILE A 50 20.94 -5.45 -3.70
C ILE A 50 20.15 -5.61 -2.39
N VAL A 51 19.33 -6.66 -2.27
CA VAL A 51 18.58 -7.01 -1.05
C VAL A 51 19.51 -7.15 0.14
N LEU A 52 20.59 -7.92 -0.01
CA LEU A 52 21.58 -8.12 1.06
C LEU A 52 22.26 -6.81 1.47
N THR A 53 22.47 -5.89 0.51
CA THR A 53 23.00 -4.55 0.79
C THR A 53 22.00 -3.71 1.59
N ALA A 54 20.73 -3.67 1.19
CA ALA A 54 19.66 -2.97 1.91
C ALA A 54 19.46 -3.51 3.34
N GLY A 55 19.57 -4.84 3.51
CA GLY A 55 19.46 -5.51 4.80
C GLY A 55 20.51 -5.07 5.82
N LYS A 56 21.73 -4.72 5.38
CA LYS A 56 22.86 -4.29 6.22
C LYS A 56 22.83 -2.83 6.67
N ASN A 57 21.66 -2.20 6.70
CA ASN A 57 21.49 -0.80 7.13
C ASN A 57 22.21 0.24 6.25
N HIS A 58 22.53 -0.10 5.00
CA HIS A 58 22.98 0.90 4.04
C HIS A 58 21.75 1.48 3.34
N LEU A 59 21.68 2.81 3.29
CA LEU A 59 20.71 3.50 2.44
C LEU A 59 21.04 3.16 0.99
N LEU A 60 20.05 2.74 0.22
CA LEU A 60 20.27 2.53 -1.21
C LEU A 60 20.21 3.88 -1.92
N PRO A 61 21.14 4.16 -2.85
CA PRO A 61 21.08 5.35 -3.68
C PRO A 61 19.74 5.46 -4.44
N GLU A 62 19.26 6.70 -4.61
CA GLU A 62 17.97 6.97 -5.28
C GLU A 62 17.88 6.38 -6.69
N PHE A 63 19.00 6.33 -7.43
CA PHE A 63 19.02 5.73 -8.76
C PHE A 63 18.68 4.23 -8.72
N VAL A 64 19.13 3.51 -7.68
CA VAL A 64 18.81 2.09 -7.48
C VAL A 64 17.33 1.92 -7.21
N ILE A 65 16.77 2.70 -6.27
CA ILE A 65 15.33 2.65 -5.95
C ILE A 65 14.50 2.92 -7.21
N ARG A 66 14.85 3.98 -7.95
CA ARG A 66 14.13 4.37 -9.16
C ARG A 66 14.14 3.25 -10.19
N THR A 67 15.30 2.63 -10.43
CA THR A 67 15.39 1.47 -11.34
C THR A 67 14.51 0.32 -10.85
N LEU A 68 14.54 -0.02 -9.57
CA LEU A 68 13.70 -1.10 -9.03
C LEU A 68 12.21 -0.81 -9.26
N VAL A 69 11.76 0.41 -8.97
CA VAL A 69 10.36 0.83 -9.18
C VAL A 69 9.97 0.78 -10.67
N GLU A 70 10.89 1.13 -11.57
CA GLU A 70 10.65 1.13 -13.02
C GLU A 70 10.53 -0.27 -13.61
N ASN A 71 11.18 -1.28 -13.01
CA ASN A 71 11.21 -2.66 -13.49
C ASN A 71 10.20 -3.60 -12.80
N ILE A 72 9.31 -3.07 -11.96
CA ILE A 72 8.35 -3.90 -11.19
C ILE A 72 7.38 -4.71 -12.06
N ASN A 73 7.07 -4.20 -13.26
CA ASN A 73 6.15 -4.79 -14.22
C ASN A 73 6.86 -5.54 -15.36
N ASP A 74 8.15 -5.86 -15.19
CA ASP A 74 8.86 -6.73 -16.14
C ASP A 74 8.18 -8.11 -16.22
N SER A 75 8.42 -8.81 -17.32
CA SER A 75 7.65 -9.99 -17.78
C SER A 75 7.66 -11.23 -16.87
N ASP A 76 8.42 -11.23 -15.77
CA ASP A 76 8.48 -12.32 -14.81
C ASP A 76 7.87 -11.88 -13.47
N ASP A 77 6.69 -12.42 -13.13
CA ASP A 77 6.00 -12.13 -11.87
C ASP A 77 6.87 -12.37 -10.63
N LYS A 78 7.76 -13.38 -10.67
CA LYS A 78 8.68 -13.66 -9.55
C LYS A 78 9.72 -12.56 -9.41
N PHE A 79 10.22 -12.03 -10.52
CA PHE A 79 11.15 -10.91 -10.53
C PHE A 79 10.53 -9.65 -9.94
N GLY A 80 9.30 -9.31 -10.36
CA GLY A 80 8.53 -8.22 -9.76
C GLY A 80 8.29 -8.40 -8.25
N ASN A 81 8.03 -9.63 -7.81
CA ASN A 81 7.85 -9.95 -6.40
C ASN A 81 9.14 -9.80 -5.59
N PHE A 82 10.29 -10.19 -6.15
CA PHE A 82 11.60 -9.91 -5.55
C PHE A 82 11.89 -8.41 -5.43
N ILE A 83 11.52 -7.62 -6.44
CA ILE A 83 11.61 -6.15 -6.37
C ILE A 83 10.79 -5.63 -5.19
N ILE A 84 9.54 -6.09 -5.03
CA ILE A 84 8.69 -5.69 -3.90
C ILE A 84 9.33 -6.02 -2.55
N VAL A 85 9.88 -7.22 -2.38
CA VAL A 85 10.60 -7.60 -1.15
C VAL A 85 11.76 -6.66 -0.88
N THR A 86 12.54 -6.34 -1.92
CA THR A 86 13.66 -5.40 -1.84
C THR A 86 13.18 -4.02 -1.37
N LEU A 87 12.16 -3.47 -2.03
CA LEU A 87 11.58 -2.18 -1.69
C LEU A 87 10.95 -2.18 -0.28
N GLY A 88 10.40 -3.31 0.17
CA GLY A 88 9.90 -3.50 1.52
C GLY A 88 10.99 -3.27 2.57
N ILE A 89 12.14 -3.93 2.42
CA ILE A 89 13.31 -3.77 3.30
C ILE A 89 13.82 -2.32 3.25
N VAL A 90 13.92 -1.75 2.05
CA VAL A 90 14.38 -0.37 1.86
C VAL A 90 13.44 0.63 2.54
N SER A 91 12.12 0.40 2.47
CA SER A 91 11.10 1.26 3.09
C SER A 91 11.22 1.38 4.61
N GLU A 92 11.93 0.47 5.29
CA GLU A 92 12.20 0.58 6.72
C GLU A 92 13.15 1.74 7.06
N LYS A 93 13.93 2.22 6.10
CA LYS A 93 15.03 3.16 6.33
C LYS A 93 14.92 4.42 5.49
N GLN A 94 14.26 4.36 4.34
CA GLN A 94 14.08 5.49 3.44
C GLN A 94 12.69 5.47 2.79
N ILE A 95 12.20 6.66 2.45
CA ILE A 95 10.89 6.82 1.83
C ILE A 95 10.99 6.40 0.37
N ILE A 96 10.06 5.55 -0.08
CA ILE A 96 9.94 5.20 -1.49
C ILE A 96 9.05 6.25 -2.18
N THR A 97 9.57 6.88 -3.23
CA THR A 97 8.79 7.79 -4.07
C THR A 97 8.20 7.01 -5.27
N LYS A 98 7.20 7.59 -5.95
CA LYS A 98 6.52 6.96 -7.11
C LYS A 98 5.85 5.60 -6.80
N ILE A 99 5.24 5.49 -5.62
CA ILE A 99 4.56 4.27 -5.16
C ILE A 99 3.40 3.81 -6.05
N ASP A 100 2.93 4.65 -6.98
CA ASP A 100 1.86 4.31 -7.93
C ASP A 100 2.18 3.08 -8.80
N LYS A 101 3.45 2.88 -9.13
CA LYS A 101 3.89 1.72 -9.90
C LYS A 101 3.72 0.39 -9.15
N LEU A 102 3.63 0.45 -7.82
CA LEU A 102 3.45 -0.72 -6.97
C LEU A 102 1.96 -1.07 -6.80
N SER A 103 1.03 -0.19 -7.17
CA SER A 103 -0.39 -0.31 -6.84
C SER A 103 -1.01 -1.62 -7.36
N ILE A 104 -0.65 -2.07 -8.55
CA ILE A 104 -1.14 -3.34 -9.10
C ILE A 104 -0.78 -4.55 -8.22
N LYS A 105 0.35 -4.49 -7.52
CA LYS A 105 0.82 -5.54 -6.60
C LYS A 105 0.07 -5.54 -5.26
N LEU A 106 -0.84 -4.59 -5.00
CA LEU A 106 -1.78 -4.66 -3.86
C LEU A 106 -2.78 -5.81 -3.99
N LEU A 107 -2.97 -6.35 -5.19
CA LEU A 107 -3.86 -7.49 -5.46
C LEU A 107 -3.09 -8.81 -5.62
N ASP A 108 -1.80 -8.80 -5.35
CA ASP A 108 -0.92 -9.95 -5.50
C ASP A 108 -1.02 -10.85 -4.25
N ASP A 109 -1.58 -12.05 -4.45
CA ASP A 109 -1.84 -13.05 -3.42
C ASP A 109 -0.67 -14.03 -3.22
N TRP A 110 0.48 -13.77 -3.85
CA TRP A 110 1.67 -14.55 -3.60
C TRP A 110 2.21 -14.27 -2.20
N VAL A 111 2.64 -15.34 -1.54
CA VAL A 111 3.23 -15.32 -0.21
C VAL A 111 4.69 -15.72 -0.30
N ILE A 112 5.47 -15.13 0.60
CA ILE A 112 6.90 -15.43 0.72
C ILE A 112 7.04 -16.74 1.47
N VAL A 113 7.66 -17.71 0.80
CA VAL A 113 8.01 -19.01 1.35
C VAL A 113 9.51 -19.24 1.22
N GLY A 114 10.03 -20.20 1.99
CA GLY A 114 11.46 -20.50 2.05
C GLY A 114 12.18 -19.85 3.23
N GLU A 115 13.40 -20.30 3.48
CA GLU A 115 14.23 -19.87 4.62
C GLU A 115 15.53 -19.23 4.12
N GLY A 116 15.84 -18.04 4.64
CA GLY A 116 17.14 -17.39 4.40
C GLY A 116 17.29 -16.84 2.98
N THR A 117 18.22 -17.41 2.20
CA THR A 117 18.60 -16.94 0.86
C THR A 117 17.73 -17.52 -0.26
N ASP A 118 16.97 -18.57 0.03
CA ASP A 118 16.05 -19.19 -0.91
C ASP A 118 14.65 -18.60 -0.72
N ILE A 119 14.50 -17.32 -1.08
CA ILE A 119 13.17 -16.70 -1.17
C ILE A 119 12.48 -17.34 -2.36
N THR A 120 11.39 -18.04 -2.08
CA THR A 120 10.46 -18.51 -3.09
C THR A 120 9.11 -17.84 -2.91
N PHE A 121 8.30 -17.90 -3.95
CA PHE A 121 6.95 -17.40 -3.92
C PHE A 121 6.01 -18.53 -4.25
N GLU A 122 4.96 -18.65 -3.45
CA GLU A 122 3.86 -19.57 -3.67
C GLU A 122 2.54 -18.80 -3.59
N LYS A 123 1.49 -19.31 -4.23
CA LYS A 123 0.16 -18.73 -4.07
C LYS A 123 -0.37 -18.98 -2.66
N SER A 124 -1.07 -18.00 -2.10
CA SER A 124 -1.66 -18.13 -0.77
C SER A 124 -2.57 -19.35 -0.66
N SER A 125 -2.42 -20.08 0.44
CA SER A 125 -3.20 -21.26 0.78
C SER A 125 -3.46 -21.30 2.29
N LYS A 126 -4.35 -22.19 2.76
CA LYS A 126 -4.52 -22.38 4.22
C LYS A 126 -3.21 -22.73 4.93
N ALA A 127 -2.33 -23.50 4.28
CA ALA A 127 -1.05 -23.91 4.86
C ALA A 127 -0.03 -22.77 4.95
N THR A 128 -0.16 -21.74 4.12
CA THR A 128 0.76 -20.60 4.02
C THR A 128 0.11 -19.29 4.49
N SER A 129 -1.01 -19.39 5.21
CA SER A 129 -1.81 -18.23 5.63
C SER A 129 -1.11 -17.33 6.66
N ASP A 130 -0.11 -17.85 7.38
CA ASP A 130 0.69 -17.09 8.33
C ASP A 130 1.92 -16.41 7.67
N CYS A 131 2.18 -16.68 6.39
CA CYS A 131 3.28 -16.08 5.65
C CYS A 131 2.95 -14.65 5.19
N GLN A 132 3.97 -13.79 5.11
CA GLN A 132 3.79 -12.44 4.61
C GLN A 132 3.49 -12.45 3.10
N SER A 133 2.42 -11.77 2.69
CA SER A 133 2.02 -11.63 1.29
C SER A 133 2.70 -10.43 0.61
N ILE A 134 2.83 -10.50 -0.73
CA ILE A 134 3.31 -9.40 -1.56
C ILE A 134 2.40 -8.18 -1.39
N SER A 135 1.08 -8.37 -1.47
CA SER A 135 0.12 -7.29 -1.22
C SER A 135 0.30 -6.61 0.14
N SER A 136 0.64 -7.37 1.20
CA SER A 136 0.91 -6.81 2.52
C SER A 136 2.14 -5.92 2.54
N ILE A 137 3.24 -6.34 1.90
CA ILE A 137 4.46 -5.53 1.79
C ILE A 137 4.17 -4.24 1.04
N VAL A 138 3.45 -4.33 -0.09
CA VAL A 138 3.07 -3.14 -0.86
C VAL A 138 2.24 -2.19 -0.01
N ALA A 139 1.22 -2.68 0.69
CA ALA A 139 0.39 -1.85 1.56
C ALA A 139 1.21 -1.19 2.69
N GLN A 140 2.24 -1.87 3.23
CA GLN A 140 3.17 -1.27 4.19
C GLN A 140 3.98 -0.12 3.58
N ILE A 141 4.50 -0.29 2.36
CA ILE A 141 5.22 0.76 1.62
C ILE A 141 4.31 1.97 1.40
N PHE A 142 3.05 1.73 1.01
CA PHE A 142 2.04 2.79 0.84
C PHE A 142 1.83 3.57 2.13
N VAL A 143 1.55 2.91 3.25
CA VAL A 143 1.34 3.58 4.55
C VAL A 143 2.53 4.47 4.90
N LYS A 144 3.76 3.94 4.84
CA LYS A 144 4.97 4.71 5.20
C LYS A 144 5.18 5.92 4.29
N SER A 145 4.95 5.74 2.99
CA SER A 145 5.16 6.81 2.01
C SER A 145 4.09 7.89 2.13
N LEU A 146 2.83 7.51 2.35
CA LEU A 146 1.70 8.42 2.54
C LEU A 146 1.78 9.19 3.86
N GLN A 147 2.33 8.58 4.93
CA GLN A 147 2.64 9.30 6.17
C GLN A 147 3.62 10.46 5.94
N ASN A 148 4.46 10.35 4.91
CA ASN A 148 5.41 11.37 4.48
C ASN A 148 4.89 12.22 3.30
N ASN A 149 3.56 12.27 3.10
CA ASN A 149 2.88 13.08 2.10
C ASN A 149 3.28 12.79 0.64
N VAL A 150 3.77 11.58 0.35
CA VAL A 150 3.92 11.12 -1.04
C VAL A 150 2.54 11.11 -1.70
N LYS A 151 2.44 11.67 -2.90
CA LYS A 151 1.18 11.70 -3.67
C LYS A 151 0.98 10.42 -4.45
N ILE A 152 -0.27 10.09 -4.73
CA ILE A 152 -0.65 8.92 -5.53
C ILE A 152 -1.68 9.29 -6.60
N THR A 153 -1.78 8.46 -7.63
CA THR A 153 -2.78 8.61 -8.69
C THR A 153 -4.16 8.10 -8.25
N GLU A 154 -5.17 8.43 -9.05
CA GLU A 154 -6.52 7.87 -8.89
C GLU A 154 -6.52 6.34 -9.06
N GLU A 155 -5.77 5.83 -10.03
CA GLU A 155 -5.62 4.40 -10.26
C GLU A 155 -5.11 3.68 -9.00
N SER A 156 -4.13 4.26 -8.30
CA SER A 156 -3.64 3.71 -7.03
C SER A 156 -4.70 3.73 -5.92
N LEU A 157 -5.60 4.72 -5.89
CA LEU A 157 -6.73 4.74 -4.96
C LEU A 157 -7.72 3.60 -5.27
N GLU A 158 -8.01 3.34 -6.54
CA GLU A 158 -8.86 2.22 -6.95
C GLU A 158 -8.24 0.88 -6.55
N TYR A 159 -6.93 0.69 -6.71
CA TYR A 159 -6.25 -0.52 -6.25
C TYR A 159 -6.27 -0.67 -4.72
N LEU A 160 -6.10 0.43 -3.97
CA LEU A 160 -6.22 0.42 -2.51
C LEU A 160 -7.64 0.04 -2.05
N ALA A 161 -8.67 0.54 -2.72
CA ALA A 161 -10.06 0.19 -2.43
C ALA A 161 -10.32 -1.29 -2.73
N LYS A 162 -9.89 -1.79 -3.90
CA LYS A 162 -9.97 -3.22 -4.27
C LYS A 162 -9.27 -4.13 -3.27
N ALA A 163 -8.14 -3.69 -2.71
CA ALA A 163 -7.36 -4.46 -1.74
C ALA A 163 -8.08 -4.67 -0.39
N LEU A 164 -9.18 -3.94 -0.12
CA LEU A 164 -10.04 -4.20 1.04
C LEU A 164 -10.77 -5.55 0.96
N ASN A 165 -10.86 -6.12 -0.26
CA ASN A 165 -11.39 -7.47 -0.51
C ASN A 165 -10.31 -8.57 -0.39
N SER A 166 -9.07 -8.24 0.00
CA SER A 166 -8.00 -9.24 0.17
C SER A 166 -8.37 -10.28 1.23
N ASN A 167 -7.88 -11.52 1.07
CA ASN A 167 -7.99 -12.54 2.12
C ASN A 167 -7.01 -12.29 3.28
N ASP A 168 -5.96 -11.50 3.06
CA ASP A 168 -5.01 -11.14 4.11
C ASP A 168 -5.56 -9.97 4.95
N LYS A 169 -5.83 -10.28 6.23
CA LYS A 169 -6.26 -9.30 7.24
C LYS A 169 -5.35 -8.06 7.25
N GLN A 170 -4.03 -8.26 7.15
CA GLN A 170 -3.08 -7.17 7.27
C GLN A 170 -3.11 -6.26 6.04
N THR A 171 -3.18 -6.82 4.83
CA THR A 171 -3.38 -6.05 3.59
C THR A 171 -4.62 -5.16 3.67
N ARG A 172 -5.75 -5.68 4.17
CA ARG A 172 -6.99 -4.90 4.29
C ARG A 172 -6.83 -3.72 5.25
N ILE A 173 -6.28 -3.96 6.45
CA ILE A 173 -6.04 -2.91 7.46
C ILE A 173 -5.13 -1.82 6.91
N LEU A 174 -4.02 -2.21 6.29
CA LEU A 174 -3.04 -1.25 5.76
C LEU A 174 -3.57 -0.48 4.55
N SER A 175 -4.41 -1.11 3.73
CA SER A 175 -5.05 -0.45 2.59
C SER A 175 -6.08 0.58 3.06
N ALA A 176 -6.91 0.23 4.04
CA ALA A 176 -7.86 1.15 4.67
C ALA A 176 -7.14 2.34 5.33
N LYS A 177 -6.05 2.07 6.05
CA LYS A 177 -5.19 3.12 6.62
C LYS A 177 -4.54 3.99 5.55
N SER A 178 -4.13 3.42 4.43
CA SER A 178 -3.55 4.16 3.30
C SER A 178 -4.58 5.11 2.70
N LEU A 179 -5.82 4.65 2.48
CA LEU A 179 -6.93 5.50 2.02
C LEU A 179 -7.24 6.63 3.01
N TYR A 180 -7.15 6.37 4.32
CA TYR A 180 -7.26 7.43 5.32
C TYR A 180 -6.13 8.47 5.22
N LEU A 181 -4.89 8.03 5.03
CA LEU A 181 -3.75 8.94 4.89
C LEU A 181 -3.84 9.78 3.62
N THR A 182 -4.39 9.24 2.52
CA THR A 182 -4.53 9.99 1.26
C THR A 182 -5.52 11.13 1.36
N LEU A 183 -6.46 11.10 2.32
CA LEU A 183 -7.35 12.24 2.60
C LEU A 183 -6.57 13.51 2.97
N ARG A 184 -5.29 13.46 3.35
CA ARG A 184 -4.54 14.69 3.61
C ARG A 184 -4.21 15.45 2.34
N THR A 185 -4.07 14.74 1.22
CA THR A 185 -3.48 15.26 -0.01
C THR A 185 -4.36 15.07 -1.25
N HIS A 186 -5.37 14.21 -1.18
CA HIS A 186 -6.23 13.83 -2.30
C HIS A 186 -7.71 13.92 -1.96
N ARG A 187 -8.50 14.12 -3.01
CA ARG A 187 -9.94 13.88 -3.02
C ARG A 187 -10.19 12.45 -3.50
N ILE A 188 -11.29 11.85 -3.07
CA ILE A 188 -11.70 10.51 -3.45
C ILE A 188 -12.99 10.63 -4.28
N LYS A 189 -13.03 10.01 -5.45
CA LYS A 189 -14.19 10.07 -6.36
C LYS A 189 -15.31 9.12 -5.94
N ASN A 190 -16.52 9.36 -6.46
CA ASN A 190 -17.72 8.57 -6.18
C ASN A 190 -17.52 7.06 -6.42
N ASN A 191 -16.78 6.63 -7.45
CA ASN A 191 -16.53 5.20 -7.71
C ASN A 191 -15.75 4.52 -6.58
N VAL A 192 -14.68 5.17 -6.09
CA VAL A 192 -13.90 4.66 -4.96
C VAL A 192 -14.71 4.71 -3.67
N LEU A 193 -15.54 5.73 -3.48
CA LEU A 193 -16.45 5.82 -2.33
C LEU A 193 -17.51 4.70 -2.35
N LEU A 194 -18.04 4.33 -3.53
CA LEU A 194 -18.95 3.19 -3.66
C LEU A 194 -18.29 1.88 -3.25
N GLU A 195 -17.03 1.68 -3.60
CA GLU A 195 -16.28 0.49 -3.18
C GLU A 195 -16.04 0.49 -1.66
N LEU A 196 -15.69 1.64 -1.08
CA LEU A 196 -15.52 1.78 0.38
C LEU A 196 -16.79 1.54 1.17
N ARG A 197 -17.96 1.85 0.58
CA ARG A 197 -19.27 1.65 1.19
C ARG A 197 -19.48 0.22 1.68
N GLU A 198 -19.01 -0.77 0.91
CA GLU A 198 -19.16 -2.20 1.23
C GLU A 198 -18.33 -2.62 2.48
N HIS A 199 -17.40 -1.77 2.92
CA HIS A 199 -16.47 -2.04 4.01
C HIS A 199 -16.74 -1.19 5.26
N VAL A 200 -17.83 -0.43 5.33
CA VAL A 200 -18.14 0.37 6.52
C VAL A 200 -18.55 -0.50 7.72
N GLU A 201 -19.12 -1.67 7.48
CA GLU A 201 -19.47 -2.68 8.50
C GLU A 201 -18.50 -3.88 8.49
N ASP A 202 -17.25 -3.65 8.11
CA ASP A 202 -16.26 -4.72 8.04
C ASP A 202 -16.07 -5.46 9.37
N ARG A 203 -15.94 -6.78 9.31
CA ARG A 203 -15.68 -7.62 10.49
C ARG A 203 -14.35 -7.32 11.16
N ILE A 204 -13.40 -6.70 10.45
CA ILE A 204 -12.17 -6.17 11.04
C ILE A 204 -12.45 -4.74 11.51
N PRO A 205 -12.44 -4.47 12.83
CA PRO A 205 -12.80 -3.15 13.36
C PRO A 205 -11.99 -2.01 12.75
N ASP A 206 -10.68 -2.19 12.60
CA ASP A 206 -9.81 -1.17 12.00
C ASP A 206 -10.24 -0.79 10.58
N VAL A 207 -10.61 -1.79 9.77
CA VAL A 207 -11.06 -1.57 8.38
C VAL A 207 -12.39 -0.82 8.38
N SER A 208 -13.34 -1.23 9.22
CA SER A 208 -14.64 -0.56 9.37
C SER A 208 -14.47 0.91 9.74
N VAL A 209 -13.68 1.20 10.79
CA VAL A 209 -13.48 2.58 11.25
C VAL A 209 -12.81 3.44 10.19
N TYR A 210 -11.72 2.96 9.57
CA TYR A 210 -11.07 3.71 8.50
C TYR A 210 -12.02 3.93 7.32
N SER A 211 -12.80 2.92 6.90
CA SER A 211 -13.76 3.05 5.80
C SER A 211 -14.83 4.10 6.09
N ILE A 212 -15.42 4.11 7.30
CA ILE A 212 -16.41 5.12 7.71
C ILE A 212 -15.80 6.52 7.65
N VAL A 213 -14.61 6.70 8.22
CA VAL A 213 -13.93 8.01 8.26
C VAL A 213 -13.59 8.50 6.85
N VAL A 214 -13.05 7.63 6.01
CA VAL A 214 -12.69 7.95 4.62
C VAL A 214 -13.92 8.28 3.80
N TYR A 215 -14.98 7.49 3.94
CA TYR A 215 -16.21 7.68 3.20
C TYR A 215 -16.88 9.03 3.55
N ALA A 216 -17.05 9.32 4.85
CA ALA A 216 -17.65 10.57 5.30
C ALA A 216 -16.81 11.81 4.91
N ASP A 217 -15.49 11.77 5.11
CA ASP A 217 -14.58 12.88 4.72
C ASP A 217 -14.52 13.05 3.20
N GLY A 218 -14.48 11.95 2.45
CA GLY A 218 -14.53 11.95 0.99
C GLY A 218 -15.76 12.64 0.45
N LEU A 219 -16.96 12.30 0.95
CA LEU A 219 -18.20 12.98 0.57
C LEU A 219 -18.21 14.45 0.97
N ALA A 220 -17.77 14.79 2.19
CA ALA A 220 -17.67 16.17 2.63
C ALA A 220 -16.74 17.00 1.73
N LYS A 221 -15.65 16.41 1.22
CA LYS A 221 -14.76 17.07 0.25
C LYS A 221 -15.41 17.25 -1.11
N LEU A 222 -16.13 16.26 -1.62
CA LEU A 222 -16.89 16.43 -2.87
C LEU A 222 -17.89 17.59 -2.74
N SER A 223 -18.63 17.63 -1.63
CA SER A 223 -19.57 18.71 -1.33
C SER A 223 -18.87 20.09 -1.20
N LYS A 224 -17.75 20.19 -0.48
CA LYS A 224 -16.93 21.43 -0.39
C LYS A 224 -16.46 21.94 -1.74
N LEU A 225 -16.13 21.02 -2.64
CA LEU A 225 -15.68 21.31 -4.00
C LEU A 225 -16.84 21.46 -4.99
N GLN A 226 -18.09 21.45 -4.53
CA GLN A 226 -19.30 21.53 -5.35
C GLN A 226 -19.33 20.48 -6.47
N GLN A 227 -18.79 19.29 -6.18
CA GLN A 227 -18.84 18.17 -7.10
C GLN A 227 -20.13 17.37 -6.88
N PRO A 228 -20.70 16.79 -7.95
CA PRO A 228 -21.87 15.94 -7.83
C PRO A 228 -21.61 14.77 -6.90
N ILE A 229 -22.50 14.60 -5.92
CA ILE A 229 -22.59 13.42 -5.08
C ILE A 229 -23.78 12.62 -5.59
N ILE A 230 -23.55 11.36 -5.95
CA ILE A 230 -24.66 10.53 -6.43
C ILE A 230 -25.64 10.25 -5.29
N ARG A 231 -26.94 10.23 -5.63
CA ARG A 231 -28.05 10.07 -4.67
C ARG A 231 -27.89 8.86 -3.73
N SER A 232 -27.36 7.75 -4.23
CA SER A 232 -27.15 6.54 -3.44
C SER A 232 -26.16 6.74 -2.27
N HIS A 233 -25.26 7.72 -2.33
CA HIS A 233 -24.41 8.09 -1.21
C HIS A 233 -25.17 8.85 -0.14
N ILE A 234 -26.01 9.81 -0.55
CA ILE A 234 -26.85 10.61 0.36
C ILE A 234 -27.80 9.71 1.15
N GLU A 235 -28.47 8.78 0.45
CA GLU A 235 -29.38 7.80 1.07
C GLU A 235 -28.65 6.85 2.03
N PHE A 236 -27.34 6.68 1.89
CA PHE A 236 -26.52 5.84 2.77
C PHE A 236 -25.96 6.58 3.99
N LEU A 237 -25.89 7.92 3.98
CA LEU A 237 -25.33 8.68 5.11
C LEU A 237 -25.92 8.34 6.49
N PRO A 238 -27.25 8.09 6.64
CA PRO A 238 -27.81 7.73 7.93
C PRO A 238 -27.27 6.42 8.52
N THR A 239 -26.81 5.48 7.69
CA THR A 239 -26.33 4.17 8.15
C THR A 239 -24.96 4.25 8.83
N ILE A 240 -24.17 5.27 8.48
CA ILE A 240 -22.82 5.48 9.01
C ILE A 240 -22.76 6.58 10.07
N TYR A 241 -23.91 7.11 10.50
CA TYR A 241 -23.98 8.05 11.60
C TYR A 241 -23.58 7.37 12.91
N VAL A 242 -22.69 8.02 13.68
CA VAL A 242 -22.11 7.43 14.89
C VAL A 242 -22.88 7.87 16.12
N PHE A 243 -23.58 6.94 16.78
CA PHE A 243 -24.34 7.21 18.02
C PHE A 243 -23.53 7.04 19.31
N GLU A 244 -22.58 6.11 19.33
CA GLU A 244 -21.85 5.73 20.55
C GLU A 244 -20.38 6.11 20.45
N ASP A 245 -19.55 5.20 19.94
CA ASP A 245 -18.10 5.35 19.94
C ASP A 245 -17.51 4.75 18.67
N LEU A 246 -16.67 5.53 18.00
CA LEU A 246 -15.94 5.12 16.80
C LEU A 246 -14.47 5.43 17.03
N ARG A 247 -13.67 4.43 17.39
CA ARG A 247 -12.27 4.63 17.80
C ARG A 247 -11.27 3.77 17.06
N LEU A 248 -10.05 4.30 16.94
CA LEU A 248 -8.85 3.53 16.68
C LEU A 248 -7.84 3.82 17.79
N GLY A 249 -7.59 2.83 18.64
CA GLY A 249 -6.79 3.03 19.85
C GLY A 249 -7.44 4.09 20.76
N GLU A 250 -6.71 5.17 21.02
CA GLU A 250 -7.17 6.27 21.87
C GLU A 250 -7.91 7.38 21.09
N GLU A 251 -7.77 7.42 19.77
CA GLU A 251 -8.39 8.44 18.92
C GLU A 251 -9.85 8.12 18.64
N SER A 252 -10.75 9.08 18.94
CA SER A 252 -12.17 9.00 18.58
C SER A 252 -12.47 9.81 17.33
N PHE A 253 -13.25 9.22 16.43
CA PHE A 253 -13.63 9.79 15.14
C PHE A 253 -15.11 10.16 15.06
N ALA A 254 -15.90 9.87 16.10
CA ALA A 254 -17.36 10.05 16.09
C ALA A 254 -17.78 11.48 15.68
N ASP A 255 -17.23 12.49 16.36
CA ASP A 255 -17.54 13.89 16.08
C ASP A 255 -17.14 14.30 14.66
N LYS A 256 -15.95 13.89 14.21
CA LYS A 256 -15.45 14.19 12.87
C LYS A 256 -16.37 13.60 11.79
N VAL A 257 -16.79 12.35 11.97
CA VAL A 257 -17.69 11.66 11.03
C VAL A 257 -19.05 12.34 11.01
N ASN A 258 -19.67 12.56 12.17
CA ASN A 258 -20.98 13.18 12.26
C ASN A 258 -20.99 14.61 11.69
N GLN A 259 -19.94 15.40 11.95
CA GLN A 259 -19.79 16.74 11.35
C GLN A 259 -19.69 16.69 9.82
N ASN A 260 -18.94 15.73 9.27
CA ASN A 260 -18.84 15.55 7.82
C ASN A 260 -20.18 15.12 7.20
N ILE A 261 -20.91 14.20 7.85
CA ILE A 261 -22.25 13.77 7.41
C ILE A 261 -23.21 14.96 7.38
N LEU A 262 -23.31 15.71 8.49
CA LEU A 262 -24.16 16.88 8.58
C LEU A 262 -23.80 17.94 7.53
N TYR A 263 -22.49 18.16 7.29
CA TYR A 263 -22.03 19.08 6.26
C TYR A 263 -22.52 18.68 4.87
N VAL A 264 -22.45 17.40 4.52
CA VAL A 264 -22.93 16.91 3.21
C VAL A 264 -24.43 17.15 3.08
N LEU A 265 -25.22 16.73 4.07
CA LEU A 265 -26.68 16.88 4.07
C LEU A 265 -27.12 18.35 3.96
N MET A 266 -26.49 19.26 4.69
CA MET A 266 -26.83 20.70 4.64
C MET A 266 -26.49 21.38 3.32
N ASN A 267 -25.62 20.79 2.50
CA ASN A 267 -25.22 21.35 1.22
C ASN A 267 -25.84 20.60 0.03
N ASP A 268 -26.46 19.45 0.24
CA ASP A 268 -27.24 18.71 -0.76
C ASP A 268 -28.46 19.54 -1.24
N ASP A 269 -29.19 20.16 -0.31
CA ASP A 269 -30.31 21.09 -0.58
C ASP A 269 -29.95 22.28 -1.50
N LYS A 270 -28.65 22.58 -1.63
CA LYS A 270 -28.13 23.63 -2.52
C LYS A 270 -27.69 23.09 -3.87
N ILE A 271 -27.39 21.79 -3.98
CA ILE A 271 -26.94 21.11 -5.20
C ILE A 271 -28.13 20.72 -6.07
N GLU A 272 -29.25 20.24 -5.51
CA GLU A 272 -30.48 19.95 -6.28
C GLU A 272 -31.03 21.19 -7.00
N LYS A 273 -30.86 22.40 -6.45
CA LYS A 273 -31.30 23.66 -7.08
C LYS A 273 -30.55 24.02 -8.37
N PHE A 274 -29.45 23.35 -8.70
CA PHE A 274 -28.71 23.56 -9.95
C PHE A 274 -29.14 22.60 -11.07
N GLU A 275 -29.75 21.45 -10.76
CA GLU A 275 -30.26 20.52 -11.79
C GLU A 275 -31.63 20.93 -12.33
N ASP A 276 -32.44 21.67 -11.56
CA ASP A 276 -33.74 22.19 -11.99
C ASP A 276 -33.68 23.47 -12.86
N ASN A 277 -32.48 23.96 -13.18
CA ASN A 277 -32.27 25.19 -13.96
C ASN A 277 -31.49 24.98 -15.29
N VAL A 278 -31.48 23.75 -15.84
CA VAL A 278 -30.94 23.45 -17.17
C VAL A 278 -32.06 22.95 -18.09
#